data_AF-A0A223D2F1-F1
#
_entry.id   AF-A0A223D2F1-F1
#
_cell.length_a   1.000
_cell.length_b   1.000
_cell.length_c   1.000
_cell.angle_alpha   90.00
_cell.angle_beta   90.00
_cell.angle_gamma   90.00
#
_symmetry.space_group_name_H-M   'P 1'
#
loop_
_entity.id
_entity.type
_entity.pdbx_description
1 polymer ?
#
loop_
_entity_poly.entity_id
_entity_poly.type
_entity_poly.pdbx_seq_one_letter_code
_entity_poly.pdbx_strand_id
1 'polypeptide(L)' 'MQYNSNDLNKESQLLKHQAEVLSGIIDSKEQYRKLTKAAIARWIKDFQDGRIEINTVDDLTKLIKLDLELQAEDF' A
#
# COMPACT_ATOMS: atom_id res chain seq x y z
N MET A 1 -0.74 -39.07 22.78
CA MET A 1 -0.41 -37.64 22.95
C MET A 1 -1.73 -36.87 22.87
N GLN A 2 -2.30 -36.46 24.00
CA GLN A 2 -3.47 -35.57 24.00
C GLN A 2 -2.93 -34.15 23.89
N TYR A 3 -3.16 -33.49 22.75
CA TYR A 3 -2.89 -32.06 22.63
C TYR A 3 -3.80 -31.31 23.59
N ASN A 4 -3.19 -30.55 24.48
CA ASN A 4 -3.87 -29.74 25.48
C ASN A 4 -4.72 -28.67 24.78
N SER A 5 -6.02 -28.65 25.06
CA SER A 5 -7.01 -27.78 24.40
C SER A 5 -6.69 -26.29 24.53
N ASN A 6 -5.97 -25.92 25.60
CA ASN A 6 -5.53 -24.55 25.86
C ASN A 6 -4.41 -24.09 24.90
N ASP A 7 -3.54 -25.00 24.47
CA ASP A 7 -2.45 -24.66 23.56
C ASP A 7 -2.96 -24.43 22.14
N LEU A 8 -3.93 -25.23 21.68
CA LEU A 8 -4.63 -25.03 20.40
C LEU A 8 -5.40 -23.71 20.36
N ASN A 9 -6.04 -23.33 21.47
CA ASN A 9 -6.77 -22.06 21.56
C ASN A 9 -5.80 -20.86 21.49
N LYS A 10 -4.66 -20.95 22.18
CA LYS A 10 -3.62 -19.90 22.15
C LYS A 10 -3.00 -19.74 20.77
N GLU A 11 -2.70 -20.85 20.09
CA GLU A 11 -2.22 -20.83 18.71
C GLU A 11 -3.23 -20.21 17.75
N SER A 12 -4.52 -20.57 17.88
CA SER A 12 -5.60 -19.99 17.08
C SER A 12 -5.73 -18.47 17.29
N GLN A 13 -5.60 -18.00 18.54
CA GLN A 13 -5.63 -16.57 18.84
C GLN A 13 -4.43 -15.82 18.25
N LEU A 14 -3.22 -16.42 18.30
CA LEU A 14 -2.03 -15.85 17.68
C LEU A 14 -2.16 -15.76 16.16
N LEU A 15 -2.73 -16.80 15.52
CA LEU A 15 -2.97 -16.81 14.07
C LEU A 15 -4.00 -15.75 13.66
N LYS A 16 -5.10 -15.60 14.42
CA LYS A 16 -6.10 -14.55 14.16
C LYS A 16 -5.50 -13.16 14.27
N HIS A 17 -4.73 -12.90 15.32
CA HIS A 17 -4.08 -11.60 15.49
C HIS A 17 -3.12 -11.29 14.33
N GLN A 18 -2.32 -12.27 13.90
CA GLN A 18 -1.44 -12.10 12.73
C GLN A 18 -2.24 -11.81 11.46
N ALA A 19 -3.37 -12.49 11.24
CA ALA A 19 -4.24 -12.24 10.10
C ALA A 19 -4.86 -10.83 10.13
N GLU A 20 -5.30 -10.36 11.30
CA GLU A 20 -5.83 -8.99 11.48
C GLU A 20 -4.76 -7.94 11.19
N VAL A 21 -3.54 -8.13 11.68
CA VAL A 21 -2.40 -7.24 11.41
C VAL A 21 -2.10 -7.20 9.91
N LEU A 22 -2.04 -8.35 9.24
CA LEU A 22 -1.81 -8.44 7.80
C LEU A 22 -2.93 -7.77 7.01
N SER A 23 -4.20 -7.97 7.40
CA SER A 23 -5.36 -7.31 6.78
C SER A 23 -5.25 -5.79 6.90
N GLY A 24 -4.90 -5.27 8.07
CA GLY A 24 -4.73 -3.82 8.25
C GLY A 24 -3.60 -3.24 7.39
N ILE A 25 -2.53 -4.00 7.17
CA ILE A 25 -1.44 -3.60 6.27
C ILE A 25 -1.94 -3.55 4.83
N ILE A 26 -2.67 -4.57 4.36
CA ILE A 26 -3.24 -4.60 3.01
C ILE A 26 -4.17 -3.41 2.78
N ASP A 27 -5.08 -3.14 3.72
CA ASP A 27 -6.04 -2.03 3.62
C ASP A 27 -5.33 -0.67 3.54
N SER A 28 -4.29 -0.47 4.35
CA SER A 28 -3.49 0.77 4.30
C SER A 28 -2.78 0.95 2.96
N LYS A 29 -2.21 -0.13 2.39
CA LYS A 29 -1.55 -0.11 1.09
C LYS A 29 -2.52 0.26 -0.03
N GLU A 30 -3.74 -0.28 -0.03
CA GLU A 30 -4.75 0.08 -1.00
C GLU A 30 -5.12 1.57 -0.93
N GLN A 31 -5.24 2.13 0.28
CA GLN A 31 -5.52 3.54 0.47
C GLN A 31 -4.39 4.42 -0.09
N TYR A 32 -3.13 4.06 0.17
CA TYR A 32 -1.99 4.77 -0.39
C TYR A 32 -1.95 4.70 -1.92
N ARG A 33 -2.21 3.52 -2.53
CA ARG A 33 -2.30 3.41 -4.01
C ARG A 33 -3.38 4.30 -4.60
N LYS A 34 -4.56 4.36 -3.98
CA LYS A 34 -5.66 5.24 -4.43
C LYS A 34 -5.22 6.71 -4.42
N LEU A 35 -4.56 7.15 -3.35
CA LEU A 35 -4.05 8.51 -3.23
C LEU A 35 -2.98 8.81 -4.29
N THR A 36 -1.98 7.93 -4.45
CA THR A 36 -0.90 8.09 -5.42
C THR A 36 -1.44 8.17 -6.85
N LYS A 37 -2.36 7.28 -7.23
CA LYS A 37 -3.01 7.32 -8.55
C LYS A 37 -3.77 8.63 -8.79
N ALA A 38 -4.50 9.12 -7.79
CA ALA A 38 -5.19 10.40 -7.90
C ALA A 38 -4.22 11.58 -8.06
N ALA A 39 -3.11 11.58 -7.31
CA ALA A 39 -2.07 12.60 -7.40
C ALA A 39 -1.39 12.61 -8.79
N ILE A 40 -1.03 11.44 -9.32
CA ILE A 40 -0.47 11.30 -10.68
C ILE A 40 -1.47 11.80 -11.73
N ALA A 41 -2.73 11.39 -11.65
CA ALA A 41 -3.76 11.83 -12.60
C ALA A 41 -3.95 13.35 -12.59
N ARG A 42 -3.91 13.97 -11.39
CA ARG A 42 -3.98 15.43 -11.26
C ARG A 42 -2.77 16.11 -11.86
N TRP A 43 -1.57 15.60 -11.56
CA TRP A 43 -0.31 16.12 -12.10
C TRP A 43 -0.31 16.11 -13.63
N ILE A 44 -0.71 15.00 -14.26
CA ILE A 44 -0.80 14.87 -15.72
C ILE A 44 -1.72 15.94 -16.31
N LYS A 45 -2.89 16.16 -15.69
CA LYS A 45 -3.84 17.18 -16.14
C LYS A 45 -3.26 18.58 -16.05
N ASP A 46 -2.65 18.93 -14.93
CA ASP A 46 -2.07 20.25 -14.72
C ASP A 46 -0.87 20.49 -15.67
N PHE A 47 -0.13 19.44 -16.04
CA PHE A 47 0.89 19.50 -17.09
C PHE A 47 0.28 19.73 -18.49
N GLN A 48 -0.76 18.99 -18.86
CA GLN A 48 -1.46 19.16 -20.15
C GLN A 48 -2.08 20.56 -20.30
N ASP A 49 -2.58 21.12 -19.21
CA ASP A 49 -3.14 22.47 -19.17
C ASP A 49 -2.05 23.58 -19.22
N GLY A 50 -0.77 23.22 -19.28
CA GLY A 50 0.36 24.16 -19.29
C GLY A 50 0.55 24.90 -17.95
N ARG A 51 -0.04 24.39 -16.86
CA ARG A 51 0.08 24.98 -15.51
C ARG A 51 1.38 24.58 -14.80
N ILE A 52 2.04 23.54 -15.29
CA ILE A 52 3.29 23.01 -14.76
C ILE A 52 4.33 23.03 -15.88
N GLU A 53 5.46 23.69 -15.65
CA GLU A 53 6.65 23.54 -16.48
C GLU A 53 7.55 22.44 -15.91
N ILE A 54 7.97 21.52 -16.78
CA ILE A 54 8.88 20.42 -16.46
C ILE A 54 10.31 20.98 -16.36
N ASN A 55 10.64 21.63 -15.25
CA ASN A 55 12.02 22.05 -14.97
C ASN A 55 12.71 21.12 -13.95
N THR A 56 11.96 20.31 -13.20
CA THR A 56 12.45 19.31 -12.24
C THR A 56 11.46 18.13 -12.12
N VAL A 57 11.58 17.10 -12.96
CA VAL A 57 10.73 15.88 -12.91
C VAL A 57 11.11 14.98 -11.73
N ASP A 58 11.28 15.54 -10.53
CA ASP A 58 11.65 14.78 -9.35
C ASP A 58 10.39 14.28 -8.61
N ASP A 59 9.37 15.14 -8.48
CA ASP A 59 8.14 14.79 -7.75
C ASP A 59 7.29 13.73 -8.46
N LEU A 60 7.16 13.81 -9.79
CA LEU A 60 6.49 12.75 -10.56
C LEU A 60 7.26 11.43 -10.48
N THR A 61 8.59 11.49 -10.56
CA THR A 61 9.45 10.31 -10.43
C THR A 61 9.30 9.65 -9.06
N LYS A 62 9.22 10.45 -7.99
CA LYS A 62 8.95 9.97 -6.62
C LYS A 62 7.58 9.31 -6.50
N LEU A 63 6.54 9.91 -7.08
CA LEU A 63 5.19 9.34 -7.07
C LEU A 63 5.10 8.01 -7.83
N ILE A 64 5.76 7.91 -8.99
CA ILE A 64 5.80 6.67 -9.77
C ILE A 64 6.61 5.59 -9.04
N LYS A 65 7.75 5.94 -8.44
CA LYS A 65 8.53 4.99 -7.62
C LYS A 65 7.70 4.44 -6.46
N LEU A 66 7.00 5.31 -5.73
CA LEU A 66 6.11 4.89 -4.64
C LEU A 66 5.01 3.95 -5.15
N ASP A 67 4.39 4.22 -6.31
CA ASP A 67 3.37 3.32 -6.89
C ASP A 67 3.96 1.95 -7.27
N LEU A 68 5.17 1.92 -7.83
CA LEU A 68 5.88 0.68 -8.19
C LEU A 68 6.30 -0.13 -6.96
N GLU A 69 6.82 0.53 -5.91
CA GLU A 69 7.17 -0.12 -4.64
C GLU A 69 5.94 -0.73 -3.97
N LEU A 70 4.81 -0.01 -3.97
CA LEU A 70 3.54 -0.51 -3.45
C LEU A 70 2.98 -1.69 -4.26
N GLN A 71 3.33 -1.84 -5.55
CA GLN A 71 2.92 -2.97 -6.40
C GLN A 71 3.87 -4.18 -6.29
N ALA A 72 5.17 -3.94 -6.09
CA ALA A 72 6.17 -5.02 -6.00
C ALA A 72 5.99 -5.89 -4.75
N GLU A 73 5.47 -5.35 -3.65
CA GLU A 73 5.17 -6.12 -2.44
C GLU A 73 3.92 -7.02 -2.54
N ASP A 74 3.19 -6.98 -3.66
CA ASP A 74 2.05 -7.86 -3.93
C ASP A 74 2.42 -9.13 -4.74
N PHE A 75 3.68 -9.27 -5.18
CA PHE A 75 4.19 -10.40 -5.98
C PHE A 75 5.14 -11.31 -5.20
#